data_AF-A0A7W1DBS0-F1
#
_entry.id   AF-A0A7W1DBS0-F1
#
_cell.length_a   1.000
_cell.length_b   1.000
_cell.length_c   1.000
_cell.angle_alpha   90.00
_cell.angle_beta   90.00
_cell.angle_gamma   90.00
#
_symmetry.space_group_name_H-M   'P 1'
#
loop_
_entity.id
_entity.type
_entity.pdbx_description
1 polymer ?
#
loop_
_entity_poly.entity_id
_entity_poly.type
_entity_poly.pdbx_seq_one_letter_code
_entity_poly.pdbx_strand_id
1 'polypeptide(L)'
;MNLQTIERQPQIVLPLTQEKSSQGFVEGIQNFVKQYLNEYEVRDVERVTDFLFKNQFLVDVLLEIPAQVRRVFGEDQKLVLSFWLDPEDPTWHHVQVLIPTKNAAKKSSDLMDKFDEEWWLDNCQRVDSKLSISKEY
;
A
#
# COMPACT_ATOMS: atom_id res chain seq x y z
N MET A 1 67.29 9.32 -5.65
CA MET A 1 66.20 8.41 -6.01
C MET A 1 65.30 8.31 -4.78
N ASN A 2 64.26 9.16 -4.71
CA ASN A 2 63.37 9.27 -3.55
C ASN A 2 62.12 8.42 -3.81
N LEU A 3 61.87 7.46 -2.93
CA LEU A 3 60.61 6.72 -2.89
C LEU A 3 59.58 7.59 -2.16
N GLN A 4 58.53 7.98 -2.88
CA GLN A 4 57.42 8.76 -2.35
C GLN A 4 56.64 7.93 -1.34
N THR A 5 56.53 8.45 -0.12
CA THR A 5 55.60 7.99 0.91
C THR A 5 54.17 8.16 0.37
N ILE A 6 53.47 7.06 0.13
CA ILE A 6 52.05 7.07 -0.23
C ILE A 6 51.28 7.41 1.05
N GLU A 7 50.75 8.63 1.13
CA GLU A 7 49.80 9.00 2.18
C GLU A 7 48.51 8.19 2.02
N ARG A 8 48.23 7.31 2.99
CA ARG A 8 46.93 6.63 3.08
C ARG A 8 45.89 7.68 3.47
N GLN A 9 44.98 7.99 2.56
CA GLN A 9 43.76 8.74 2.89
C GLN A 9 43.01 8.02 4.02
N PRO A 10 42.45 8.75 5.00
CA PRO A 10 41.59 8.14 6.00
C PRO A 10 40.35 7.60 5.29
N GLN A 11 40.24 6.28 5.20
CA GLN A 11 38.97 5.66 4.87
C GLN A 11 37.97 6.11 5.92
N ILE A 12 36.91 6.79 5.50
CA ILE A 12 35.74 7.04 6.33
C ILE A 12 35.16 5.65 6.62
N VAL A 13 35.53 5.10 7.78
CA VAL A 13 34.82 3.96 8.34
C VAL A 13 33.48 4.50 8.79
N LEU A 14 32.47 4.41 7.93
CA LEU A 14 31.09 4.60 8.33
C LEU A 14 30.86 3.68 9.54
N PRO A 15 30.35 4.18 10.67
CA PRO A 15 29.99 3.32 11.78
C PRO A 15 28.83 2.42 11.33
N LEU A 16 29.17 1.22 10.86
CA LEU A 16 28.31 0.05 10.78
C LEU A 16 28.00 -0.39 12.21
N THR A 17 27.20 0.39 12.91
CA THR A 17 26.55 0.02 14.18
C THR A 17 25.67 1.17 14.65
N GLN A 18 24.46 1.25 14.10
CA GLN A 18 23.29 1.62 14.91
C GLN A 18 22.12 0.73 14.52
N GLU A 19 22.10 -0.47 15.09
CA GLU A 19 20.87 -1.23 15.35
C GLU A 19 20.00 -0.51 16.40
N LYS A 20 19.79 0.80 16.24
CA LYS A 20 18.77 1.54 17.00
C LYS A 20 17.44 1.31 16.30
N SER A 21 16.87 0.18 16.71
CA SER A 21 15.50 -0.31 16.61
C SER A 21 14.87 -0.30 15.22
N SER A 22 15.09 -1.39 14.48
CA SER A 22 14.15 -1.90 13.47
C SER A 22 12.70 -1.77 13.95
N GLN A 23 12.48 -1.96 15.24
CA GLN A 23 11.19 -1.83 15.90
C GLN A 23 10.63 -0.40 15.93
N GLY A 24 11.44 0.63 16.18
CA GLY A 24 10.98 2.03 16.19
C GLY A 24 10.76 2.57 14.78
N PHE A 25 11.54 2.09 13.81
CA PHE A 25 11.32 2.38 12.40
C PHE A 25 10.01 1.73 11.88
N VAL A 26 9.81 0.44 12.16
CA VAL A 26 8.56 -0.28 11.80
C VAL A 26 7.34 0.37 12.44
N GLU A 27 7.42 0.73 13.73
CA GLU A 27 6.34 1.45 14.41
C GLU A 27 6.05 2.81 13.75
N GLY A 28 7.08 3.54 13.31
CA GLY A 28 6.93 4.78 12.56
C GLY A 28 6.17 4.60 11.23
N ILE A 29 6.47 3.54 10.47
CA ILE A 29 5.77 3.25 9.21
C ILE A 29 4.34 2.77 9.48
N GLN A 30 4.12 1.94 10.51
CA GLN A 30 2.75 1.54 10.90
C GLN A 30 1.90 2.76 11.31
N ASN A 31 2.50 3.73 12.01
CA ASN A 31 1.84 4.98 12.35
C ASN A 31 1.59 5.85 11.11
N PHE A 32 2.51 5.88 10.15
CA PHE A 32 2.26 6.52 8.85
C PHE A 32 1.05 5.90 8.15
N VAL A 33 1.01 4.57 8.01
CA VAL A 33 -0.14 3.88 7.40
C VAL A 33 -1.43 4.23 8.12
N LYS A 34 -1.46 4.19 9.47
CA LYS A 34 -2.64 4.55 10.25
C LYS A 34 -3.06 6.01 10.10
N GLN A 35 -2.09 6.93 10.01
CA GLN A 35 -2.35 8.36 9.92
C GLN A 35 -2.83 8.78 8.52
N TYR A 36 -2.17 8.29 7.48
CA TYR A 36 -2.40 8.71 6.09
C TYR A 36 -3.47 7.87 5.38
N LEU A 37 -3.72 6.64 5.85
CA LEU A 37 -4.81 5.78 5.38
C LEU A 37 -5.92 5.67 6.42
N ASN A 38 -6.23 6.77 7.12
CA ASN A 38 -7.28 6.83 8.15
C ASN A 38 -8.69 6.53 7.61
N GLU A 39 -8.89 6.64 6.29
CA GLU A 39 -10.10 6.26 5.56
C GLU A 39 -10.28 4.73 5.43
N TYR A 40 -9.27 3.96 5.85
CA TYR A 40 -9.25 2.52 5.78
C TYR A 40 -9.27 1.87 7.15
N GLU A 41 -10.09 0.83 7.27
CA GLU A 41 -9.84 -0.22 8.24
C GLU A 41 -8.77 -1.16 7.70
N VAL A 42 -7.58 -1.13 8.31
CA VAL A 42 -6.45 -1.96 7.85
C VAL A 42 -6.47 -3.32 8.55
N ARG A 43 -6.63 -4.39 7.77
CA ARG A 43 -6.49 -5.78 8.22
C ARG A 43 -5.05 -6.24 7.99
N ASP A 44 -4.47 -6.85 9.02
CA ASP A 44 -3.05 -7.24 9.05
C ASP A 44 -2.13 -6.05 8.75
N VAL A 45 -2.10 -5.11 9.70
CA VAL A 45 -1.32 -3.87 9.59
C VAL A 45 0.14 -4.16 9.28
N GLU A 46 0.73 -5.22 9.83
CA GLU A 46 2.13 -5.57 9.61
C GLU A 46 2.39 -5.91 8.14
N ARG A 47 1.63 -6.86 7.56
CA ARG A 47 1.83 -7.25 6.16
C ARG A 47 1.49 -6.13 5.19
N VAL A 48 0.43 -5.37 5.44
CA VAL A 48 0.08 -4.21 4.61
C VAL A 48 1.20 -3.17 4.64
N THR A 49 1.74 -2.86 5.81
CA THR A 49 2.83 -1.89 5.98
C THR A 49 4.08 -2.34 5.23
N ASP A 50 4.49 -3.60 5.41
CA ASP A 50 5.66 -4.17 4.73
C ASP A 50 5.49 -4.19 3.22
N PHE A 51 4.27 -4.46 2.74
CA PHE A 51 3.97 -4.46 1.32
C PHE A 51 4.02 -3.07 0.71
N LEU A 52 3.39 -2.08 1.35
CA LEU A 52 3.41 -0.69 0.89
C LEU A 52 4.82 -0.08 0.95
N PHE A 53 5.64 -0.50 1.92
CA PHE A 53 7.04 -0.09 1.98
C PHE A 53 7.83 -0.50 0.73
N LYS A 54 7.56 -1.70 0.20
CA LYS A 54 8.20 -2.24 -1.02
C LYS A 54 7.55 -1.71 -2.31
N ASN A 55 6.30 -1.24 -2.23
CA ASN A 55 5.49 -0.80 -3.37
C ASN A 55 4.96 0.63 -3.15
N GLN A 56 5.87 1.59 -2.92
CA GLN A 56 5.51 2.97 -2.53
C GLN A 56 4.64 3.69 -3.57
N PHE A 57 4.72 3.30 -4.84
CA PHE A 57 3.88 3.83 -5.92
C PHE A 57 2.37 3.58 -5.71
N LEU A 58 1.99 2.65 -4.83
CA LEU A 58 0.60 2.40 -4.49
C LEU A 58 -0.01 3.47 -3.58
N VAL A 59 0.82 4.23 -2.85
CA VAL A 59 0.33 5.19 -1.84
C VAL A 59 -0.53 6.26 -2.49
N ASP A 60 -0.12 6.80 -3.64
CA ASP A 60 -0.88 7.85 -4.33
C ASP A 60 -2.27 7.36 -4.73
N VAL A 61 -2.35 6.15 -5.31
CA VAL A 61 -3.63 5.55 -5.71
C VAL A 61 -4.50 5.26 -4.48
N LEU A 62 -3.92 4.77 -3.39
CA LEU A 62 -4.63 4.51 -2.13
C LEU A 62 -5.18 5.79 -1.49
N LEU A 63 -4.54 6.94 -1.68
CA LEU A 63 -5.08 8.22 -1.19
C LEU A 63 -6.25 8.73 -2.04
N GLU A 64 -6.31 8.35 -3.32
CA GLU A 64 -7.37 8.76 -4.25
C GLU A 64 -8.65 7.91 -4.12
N ILE A 65 -8.50 6.61 -3.88
CA ILE A 65 -9.60 5.64 -3.86
C ILE A 65 -10.78 6.06 -2.95
N PRO A 66 -10.59 6.54 -1.71
CA PRO A 66 -11.73 6.90 -0.85
C PRO A 66 -12.65 7.94 -1.48
N ALA A 67 -12.08 8.97 -2.10
CA ALA A 67 -12.86 10.02 -2.75
C ALA A 67 -13.65 9.47 -3.96
N GLN A 68 -13.03 8.58 -4.74
CA GLN A 68 -13.66 7.98 -5.93
C GLN A 68 -14.76 7.00 -5.53
N VAL A 69 -14.54 6.20 -4.49
CA VAL A 69 -15.57 5.31 -3.95
C VAL A 69 -16.74 6.13 -3.43
N ARG A 70 -16.51 7.19 -2.65
CA ARG A 70 -17.61 8.02 -2.14
C ARG A 70 -18.44 8.68 -3.24
N ARG A 71 -17.79 9.10 -4.34
CA ARG A 71 -18.47 9.67 -5.51
C ARG A 71 -19.50 8.71 -6.12
N VAL A 72 -19.23 7.39 -6.07
CA VAL A 72 -20.07 6.37 -6.69
C VAL A 72 -20.98 5.66 -5.69
N PHE A 73 -20.44 5.25 -4.54
CA PHE A 73 -21.12 4.45 -3.51
C PHE A 73 -21.78 5.27 -2.39
N GLY A 74 -21.39 6.54 -2.20
CA GLY A 74 -21.90 7.43 -1.15
C GLY A 74 -20.89 7.72 -0.03
N GLU A 75 -21.16 8.76 0.77
CA GLU A 75 -20.23 9.32 1.76
C GLU A 75 -19.87 8.39 2.94
N ASP A 76 -20.76 7.46 3.33
CA ASP A 76 -20.60 6.64 4.54
C ASP A 76 -19.76 5.37 4.33
N GLN A 77 -19.02 5.27 3.21
CA GLN A 77 -18.34 4.05 2.83
C GLN A 77 -16.99 3.90 3.54
N LYS A 78 -16.98 3.05 4.56
CA LYS A 78 -15.75 2.66 5.26
C LYS A 78 -15.03 1.57 4.48
N LEU A 79 -13.86 1.91 3.94
CA LEU A 79 -13.06 0.98 3.15
C LEU A 79 -12.24 0.06 4.04
N VAL A 80 -11.91 -1.11 3.51
CA VAL A 80 -10.99 -2.04 4.17
C VAL A 80 -9.78 -2.22 3.28
N LEU A 81 -8.58 -2.13 3.87
CA LEU A 81 -7.33 -2.47 3.19
C LEU A 81 -6.79 -3.76 3.79
N SER A 82 -6.54 -4.76 2.95
CA SER A 82 -6.05 -6.07 3.39
C SER A 82 -4.91 -6.55 2.51
N PHE A 83 -4.00 -7.31 3.10
CA PHE A 83 -3.05 -8.11 2.33
C PHE A 83 -3.76 -9.37 1.82
N TRP A 84 -3.53 -9.74 0.55
CA TRP A 84 -4.02 -10.96 -0.05
C TRP A 84 -2.86 -11.79 -0.60
N LEU A 85 -2.94 -13.09 -0.35
CA LEU A 85 -1.98 -14.10 -0.79
C LEU A 85 -2.73 -15.15 -1.58
N ASP A 86 -2.24 -15.49 -2.77
CA ASP A 86 -2.83 -16.58 -3.54
C ASP A 86 -2.59 -17.91 -2.82
N PRO A 87 -3.65 -18.71 -2.55
CA PRO A 87 -3.49 -20.00 -1.89
C PRO A 87 -2.75 -21.04 -2.74
N GLU A 88 -2.77 -20.90 -4.07
CA GLU A 88 -2.11 -21.80 -5.03
C GLU A 88 -0.68 -21.33 -5.37
N ASP A 89 -0.42 -20.01 -5.36
CA ASP A 89 0.91 -19.44 -5.59
C ASP A 89 1.31 -18.39 -4.53
N PRO A 90 2.05 -18.78 -3.48
CA PRO A 90 2.50 -17.87 -2.42
C PRO A 90 3.41 -16.72 -2.91
N THR A 91 3.94 -16.79 -4.13
CA THR A 91 4.72 -15.68 -4.71
C THR A 91 3.83 -14.60 -5.30
N TRP A 92 2.57 -14.92 -5.57
CA TRP A 92 1.57 -13.98 -6.05
C TRP A 92 0.78 -13.40 -4.88
N HIS A 93 1.10 -12.15 -4.57
CA HIS A 93 0.50 -11.40 -3.47
C HIS A 93 0.27 -9.95 -3.86
N HIS A 94 -0.76 -9.35 -3.31
CA HIS A 94 -1.11 -7.95 -3.52
C HIS A 94 -1.87 -7.40 -2.32
N VAL A 95 -2.04 -6.07 -2.26
CA VAL A 95 -3.03 -5.48 -1.36
C VAL A 95 -4.37 -5.39 -2.06
N GLN A 96 -5.46 -5.58 -1.34
CA GLN A 96 -6.80 -5.42 -1.85
C GLN A 96 -7.53 -4.35 -1.04
N VAL A 97 -8.23 -3.47 -1.75
CA VAL A 97 -9.24 -2.59 -1.15
C VAL A 97 -10.58 -3.29 -1.29
N LEU A 98 -11.24 -3.50 -0.16
CA LEU A 98 -12.60 -4.01 -0.13
C LEU A 98 -13.57 -2.87 0.15
N ILE A 99 -14.66 -2.86 -0.60
CA ILE A 99 -15.80 -1.96 -0.43
C ILE A 99 -16.92 -2.79 0.21
N PRO A 100 -17.12 -2.72 1.54
CA PRO A 100 -18.24 -3.37 2.20
C PRO A 100 -19.54 -2.84 1.60
N THR A 101 -20.51 -3.70 1.29
CA THR A 101 -21.77 -3.25 0.70
C THR A 101 -22.97 -3.96 1.33
N LYS A 102 -23.96 -3.19 1.76
CA LYS A 102 -25.29 -3.69 2.17
C LYS A 102 -26.32 -3.65 1.04
N ASN A 103 -25.93 -3.13 -0.13
CA ASN A 103 -26.81 -3.10 -1.29
C ASN A 103 -27.03 -4.53 -1.81
N ALA A 104 -28.22 -4.76 -2.39
CA ALA A 104 -28.47 -5.99 -3.14
C ALA A 104 -27.40 -6.20 -4.23
N ALA A 105 -27.02 -7.45 -4.48
CA ALA A 105 -25.90 -7.81 -5.36
C ALA A 105 -25.93 -7.12 -6.73
N LYS A 106 -27.12 -6.98 -7.33
CA LYS A 106 -27.28 -6.27 -8.60
C LYS A 106 -26.85 -4.80 -8.51
N LYS A 107 -27.39 -4.07 -7.53
CA LYS A 107 -27.07 -2.65 -7.33
C LYS A 107 -25.59 -2.45 -6.99
N SER A 108 -24.98 -3.36 -6.22
CA SER A 108 -23.55 -3.25 -5.93
C SER A 108 -22.67 -3.54 -7.15
N SER A 109 -23.09 -4.44 -8.06
CA SER A 109 -22.42 -4.62 -9.36
C SER A 109 -22.54 -3.38 -10.24
N ASP A 110 -23.74 -2.81 -10.41
CA ASP A 110 -23.93 -1.62 -11.24
C ASP A 110 -23.06 -0.43 -10.75
N LEU A 111 -22.88 -0.30 -9.42
CA LEU A 111 -21.98 0.71 -8.84
C LEU A 111 -20.50 0.39 -9.06
N MET A 112 -20.11 -0.88 -9.02
CA MET A 112 -18.74 -1.28 -9.32
C MET A 112 -18.40 -1.04 -10.78
N ASP A 113 -19.28 -1.42 -11.70
CA ASP A 113 -19.11 -1.18 -13.14
C ASP A 113 -18.93 0.32 -13.43
N LYS A 114 -19.75 1.16 -12.79
CA LYS A 114 -19.62 2.62 -12.88
C LYS A 114 -18.29 3.14 -12.32
N PHE A 115 -17.85 2.64 -11.16
CA PHE A 115 -16.55 3.00 -10.59
C PHE A 115 -15.40 2.60 -11.50
N ASP A 116 -15.51 1.43 -12.14
CA ASP A 116 -14.51 0.93 -13.05
C ASP A 116 -14.42 1.78 -14.32
N GLU A 117 -15.56 2.04 -14.97
CA GLU A 117 -15.66 2.84 -16.18
C GLU A 117 -15.24 4.30 -15.97
N GLU A 118 -15.59 4.92 -14.84
CA GLU A 118 -15.33 6.34 -14.60
C GLU A 118 -13.94 6.64 -14.01
N TRP A 119 -13.23 5.64 -13.47
CA TRP A 119 -11.95 5.88 -12.81
C TRP A 119 -10.99 4.69 -12.85
N TRP A 120 -11.39 3.50 -12.42
CA TRP A 120 -10.41 2.43 -12.19
C TRP A 120 -9.72 1.96 -13.48
N LEU A 121 -10.44 1.84 -14.60
CA LEU A 121 -9.86 1.35 -15.85
C LEU A 121 -8.74 2.25 -16.39
N ASP A 122 -8.83 3.56 -16.16
CA ASP A 122 -7.78 4.51 -16.54
C ASP A 122 -6.58 4.51 -15.55
N ASN A 123 -6.78 3.99 -14.34
CA ASN A 123 -5.81 4.08 -13.24
C ASN A 123 -5.20 2.73 -12.84
N CYS A 124 -5.78 1.60 -13.24
CA CYS A 124 -5.33 0.27 -12.84
C CYS A 124 -3.91 -0.08 -13.33
N GLN A 125 -3.44 0.57 -14.40
CA GLN A 125 -2.06 0.40 -14.86
C GLN A 125 -1.03 1.02 -13.90
N ARG A 126 -1.43 2.01 -13.09
CA ARG A 126 -0.55 2.66 -12.10
C ARG A 126 -0.13 1.73 -10.97
N VAL A 127 -0.84 0.60 -10.80
CA VAL A 127 -0.65 -0.29 -9.65
C VAL A 127 0.08 -1.58 -9.96
N ASP A 128 0.51 -1.83 -11.21
CA ASP A 128 1.32 -2.99 -11.62
C ASP A 128 0.77 -4.34 -11.06
N SER A 129 -0.55 -4.49 -11.07
CA SER A 129 -1.27 -5.65 -10.48
C SER A 129 -0.98 -5.91 -8.99
N LYS A 130 -0.40 -4.95 -8.26
CA LYS A 130 -0.12 -4.99 -6.81
C LYS A 130 -1.26 -4.44 -5.96
N LEU A 131 -2.31 -3.92 -6.59
CA LEU A 131 -3.55 -3.50 -5.94
C LEU A 131 -4.75 -4.04 -6.71
N SER A 132 -5.73 -4.57 -5.99
CA SER A 132 -7.06 -4.87 -6.52
C SER A 132 -8.13 -4.14 -5.71
N ILE A 133 -9.29 -3.93 -6.32
CA ILE A 133 -10.46 -3.31 -5.66
C ILE A 133 -11.65 -4.23 -5.89
N SER A 134 -12.34 -4.61 -4.83
CA SER A 134 -13.49 -5.51 -4.92
C SER A 134 -14.53 -5.25 -3.84
N LYS A 135 -15.70 -5.88 -3.98
CA LYS A 135 -16.80 -5.78 -3.02
C LYS A 135 -16.63 -6.79 -1.89
N GLU A 136 -17.05 -6.42 -0.69
CA GLU A 136 -17.19 -7.33 0.46
C GLU A 136 -18.65 -7.39 0.91
N TYR A 137 -19.15 -8.60 1.19
CA TYR A 137 -20.55 -8.89 1.56
C TYR A 137 -20.65 -9.37 3.00
#